data_AF-A0A6G0NS80-F1
#
_entry.id   AF-A0A6G0NS80-F1
#
_cell.length_a   1.000
_cell.length_b   1.000
_cell.length_c   1.000
_cell.angle_alpha   90.00
_cell.angle_beta   90.00
_cell.angle_gamma   90.00
#
_symmetry.space_group_name_H-M   'P 1'
#
loop_
_entity.id
_entity.type
_entity.pdbx_description
1 polymer ?
#
loop_
_entity_poly.entity_id
_entity_poly.type
_entity_poly.pdbx_seq_one_letter_code
_entity_poly.pdbx_strand_id
1 'polypeptide(L)'
;MRSLASSNSSFVYDGTNSDIAQQLYIRHKAGDTDAKVSLSSVPTTVTKRLNRLSVSFDDLPGLVQRAVLWDSGFALSPDDDPVQIWTMADYTMADLAVPRAQVSGEGCTFKNCSQPNDVTAYYTLICSGDQMLNVSRCVADTFEDSAATSYLGSMWSVGGDPDMAPQIRLRDHAWEDPISKDSYSVYAVHTVSNADDPAWNVCPADDGYAALTVPCHRRDEYTDVEMAAMTKPTGSAWVTTWLEDEFSESSGGFDLLLLIPIILGAVVLIAGAGIGWFCWRRRVKSKIDEETMSTTCDLVGISPQYRAESTVPRPTLAADTPSLRPTTLTSRLSTLGSSFSSLSEAYESAGSCKTLKILLSSQHLQEKRLQYESITFQTALSKGSSGQVWVCEHNGQQVAVKRLLQTKNQKAENVLEFAEEIELTASLDHPNIVGLVGVAWNTLNNLLMVLEIPYHDTLTEGGGKAKPVQILQDVVSGTRRPTFTEDCPARILRIGSACLAQDPSSRPTAERLIQELQGRDADEQEYSL
;
A
#
# COMPACT_ATOMS: atom_id res chain seq x y z
N MET A 1 41.12 -19.06 12.76
CA MET A 1 40.26 -18.88 13.96
C MET A 1 40.61 -17.56 14.64
N ARG A 2 39.83 -16.51 14.37
CA ARG A 2 39.60 -15.39 15.29
C ARG A 2 38.10 -15.42 15.65
N SER A 3 37.77 -14.91 16.83
CA SER A 3 36.51 -15.22 17.52
C SER A 3 35.25 -14.85 16.75
N LEU A 4 34.22 -15.69 16.92
CA LEU A 4 32.81 -15.32 16.76
C LEU A 4 32.45 -14.11 17.63
N ALA A 5 31.44 -13.37 17.18
CA ALA A 5 30.54 -12.49 17.93
C ALA A 5 31.16 -11.55 19.00
N SER A 6 31.30 -10.27 18.64
CA SER A 6 31.36 -9.12 19.55
C SER A 6 30.96 -7.89 18.72
N SER A 7 29.88 -7.17 19.01
CA SER A 7 29.22 -6.94 20.30
C SER A 7 27.83 -7.57 20.46
N ASN A 8 27.40 -7.68 21.72
CA ASN A 8 26.11 -8.24 22.13
C ASN A 8 25.03 -7.16 22.25
N SER A 9 24.72 -6.50 21.12
CA SER A 9 23.42 -5.86 20.91
C SER A 9 22.61 -6.79 20.02
N SER A 10 21.44 -7.23 20.48
CA SER A 10 20.43 -7.79 19.57
C SER A 10 20.19 -6.76 18.47
N PHE A 11 20.39 -7.13 17.21
CA PHE A 11 20.01 -6.27 16.10
C PHE A 11 18.51 -5.96 16.20
N VAL A 12 18.15 -4.69 16.07
CA VAL A 12 16.78 -4.21 16.01
C VAL A 12 16.68 -3.25 14.85
N TYR A 13 15.63 -3.39 14.05
CA TYR A 13 15.32 -2.48 12.97
C TYR A 13 14.39 -1.36 13.47
N ASP A 14 14.99 -0.40 14.18
CA ASP A 14 14.33 0.78 14.75
C ASP A 14 14.64 2.08 13.97
N GLY A 15 15.27 1.94 12.80
CA GLY A 15 15.72 3.04 11.95
C GLY A 15 17.01 3.75 12.42
N THR A 16 17.65 3.32 13.52
CA THR A 16 18.94 3.90 13.96
C THR A 16 20.13 3.50 13.07
N ASN A 17 19.95 2.48 12.24
CA ASN A 17 20.89 1.94 11.28
C ASN A 17 20.16 1.67 9.94
N SER A 18 20.90 1.52 8.84
CA SER A 18 20.35 1.17 7.54
C SER A 18 20.76 -0.23 7.07
N ASP A 19 20.97 -1.19 7.98
CA ASP A 19 21.21 -2.59 7.60
C ASP A 19 19.91 -3.30 7.21
N ILE A 20 19.32 -2.80 6.12
CA ILE A 20 18.14 -3.33 5.45
C ILE A 20 18.39 -4.79 5.03
N ALA A 21 19.62 -5.16 4.69
CA ALA A 21 19.98 -6.54 4.37
C ALA A 21 19.86 -7.46 5.60
N GLN A 22 20.33 -7.03 6.78
CA GLN A 22 20.19 -7.78 8.03
C GLN A 22 18.74 -7.90 8.46
N GLN A 23 17.91 -6.86 8.29
CA GLN A 23 16.48 -6.97 8.57
C GLN A 23 15.78 -7.93 7.60
N LEU A 24 16.05 -7.85 6.30
CA LEU A 24 15.47 -8.75 5.29
C LEU A 24 15.91 -10.21 5.52
N TYR A 25 17.15 -10.44 5.98
CA TYR A 25 17.60 -11.76 6.45
C TYR A 25 16.75 -12.26 7.62
N ILE A 26 16.50 -11.42 8.63
CA ILE A 26 15.70 -11.78 9.80
C ILE A 26 14.26 -12.11 9.40
N ARG A 27 13.64 -11.32 8.52
CA ARG A 27 12.27 -11.60 8.01
C ARG A 27 12.22 -12.89 7.18
N HIS A 28 13.19 -13.11 6.29
CA HIS A 28 13.33 -14.39 5.56
C HIS A 28 13.49 -15.58 6.52
N LYS A 29 14.23 -15.43 7.63
CA LYS A 29 14.35 -16.46 8.67
C LYS A 29 13.10 -16.63 9.54
N ALA A 30 12.25 -15.62 9.66
CA ALA A 30 10.92 -15.74 10.26
C ALA A 30 9.92 -16.50 9.36
N GLY A 31 10.26 -16.69 8.07
CA GLY A 31 9.41 -17.34 7.07
C GLY A 31 8.54 -16.36 6.28
N ASP A 32 8.80 -15.06 6.38
CA ASP A 32 8.09 -14.04 5.59
C ASP A 32 8.38 -14.18 4.10
N THR A 33 7.40 -13.78 3.29
CA THR A 33 7.50 -13.77 1.82
C THR A 33 7.01 -12.44 1.27
N ASP A 34 7.68 -11.94 0.24
CA ASP A 34 7.31 -10.73 -0.49
C ASP A 34 7.49 -10.99 -2.00
N ALA A 35 6.88 -10.14 -2.83
CA ALA A 35 6.97 -10.23 -4.28
C ALA A 35 8.42 -10.16 -4.77
N LYS A 36 8.71 -10.87 -5.87
CA LYS A 36 10.00 -10.76 -6.56
C LYS A 36 10.11 -9.36 -7.20
N VAL A 37 11.31 -8.81 -7.19
CA VAL A 37 11.57 -7.46 -7.72
C VAL A 37 11.54 -7.52 -9.25
N SER A 38 10.73 -6.66 -9.88
CA SER A 38 10.48 -6.69 -11.33
C SER A 38 11.44 -5.78 -12.09
N LEU A 39 12.71 -6.19 -12.18
CA LEU A 39 13.77 -5.39 -12.78
C LEU A 39 13.75 -5.42 -14.32
N SER A 40 14.05 -4.28 -14.96
CA SER A 40 14.36 -4.22 -16.40
C SER A 40 15.62 -5.01 -16.75
N SER A 41 16.63 -4.97 -15.87
CA SER A 41 17.83 -5.81 -15.94
C SER A 41 18.53 -5.91 -14.57
N VAL A 42 19.14 -7.07 -14.28
CA VAL A 42 19.91 -7.26 -13.04
C VAL A 42 21.26 -6.53 -13.16
N PRO A 43 21.67 -5.68 -12.19
CA PRO A 43 22.91 -4.93 -12.29
C PRO A 43 24.15 -5.83 -12.40
N THR A 44 25.08 -5.49 -13.29
CA THR A 44 26.23 -6.37 -13.57
C THR A 44 27.13 -6.65 -12.36
N THR A 45 27.15 -5.77 -11.34
CA THR A 45 27.82 -6.02 -10.04
C THR A 45 27.16 -7.17 -9.29
N VAL A 46 25.82 -7.17 -9.21
CA VAL A 46 25.01 -8.23 -8.59
C VAL A 46 25.18 -9.53 -9.34
N THR A 47 25.04 -9.54 -10.67
CA THR A 47 25.23 -10.75 -11.49
C THR A 47 26.64 -11.32 -11.33
N LYS A 48 27.69 -10.49 -11.36
CA LYS A 48 29.08 -10.95 -11.14
C LYS A 48 29.31 -11.51 -9.74
N ARG A 49 28.58 -11.03 -8.73
CA ARG A 49 28.64 -11.54 -7.35
C ARG A 49 27.96 -12.91 -7.25
N LEU A 50 26.72 -13.02 -7.71
CA LEU A 50 25.92 -14.24 -7.65
C LEU A 50 26.50 -15.37 -8.53
N ASN A 51 27.04 -15.05 -9.71
CA ASN A 51 27.71 -16.02 -10.59
C ASN A 51 28.92 -16.72 -9.93
N ARG A 52 29.59 -16.10 -8.94
CA ARG A 52 30.69 -16.76 -8.19
C ARG A 52 30.21 -17.84 -7.23
N LEU A 53 28.93 -17.78 -6.86
CA LEU A 53 28.25 -18.72 -5.97
C LEU A 53 27.39 -19.73 -6.75
N SER A 54 27.40 -19.67 -8.08
CA SER A 54 26.47 -20.40 -8.97
C SER A 54 24.98 -20.12 -8.68
N VAL A 55 24.66 -18.92 -8.19
CA VAL A 55 23.28 -18.50 -7.87
C VAL A 55 22.71 -17.65 -9.01
N SER A 56 21.45 -17.90 -9.39
CA SER A 56 20.68 -17.01 -10.26
C SER A 56 19.90 -15.98 -9.43
N PHE A 57 19.85 -14.73 -9.88
CA PHE A 57 19.03 -13.70 -9.21
C PHE A 57 17.54 -14.04 -9.27
N ASP A 58 17.08 -14.60 -10.38
CA ASP A 58 15.66 -14.90 -10.60
C ASP A 58 15.16 -16.07 -9.74
N ASP A 59 16.05 -16.92 -9.25
CA ASP A 59 15.70 -18.05 -8.38
C ASP A 59 15.57 -17.64 -6.90
N LEU A 60 16.17 -16.51 -6.50
CA LEU A 60 16.10 -15.98 -5.14
C LEU A 60 14.65 -15.56 -4.75
N PRO A 61 14.24 -15.72 -3.47
CA PRO A 61 13.01 -15.12 -2.95
C PRO A 61 13.06 -13.59 -2.97
N GLY A 62 11.90 -12.92 -3.04
CA GLY A 62 11.82 -11.46 -3.19
C GLY A 62 12.55 -10.65 -2.10
N LEU A 63 12.45 -11.08 -0.84
CA LEU A 63 13.20 -10.47 0.28
C LEU A 63 14.73 -10.58 0.07
N VAL A 64 15.20 -11.71 -0.45
CA VAL A 64 16.63 -11.97 -0.69
C VAL A 64 17.12 -11.19 -1.91
N GLN A 65 16.33 -11.12 -2.98
CA GLN A 65 16.60 -10.24 -4.13
C GLN A 65 16.81 -8.78 -3.67
N ARG A 66 15.90 -8.26 -2.84
CA ARG A 66 15.98 -6.91 -2.27
C ARG A 66 17.20 -6.73 -1.36
N ALA A 67 17.50 -7.70 -0.51
CA ALA A 67 18.68 -7.66 0.37
C ALA A 67 19.99 -7.62 -0.43
N VAL A 68 20.10 -8.42 -1.50
CA VAL A 68 21.28 -8.46 -2.37
C VAL A 68 21.44 -7.16 -3.16
N LEU A 69 20.35 -6.55 -3.62
CA LEU A 69 20.39 -5.23 -4.25
C LEU A 69 20.94 -4.17 -3.28
N TRP A 70 20.35 -4.05 -2.09
CA TRP A 70 20.78 -3.07 -1.08
C TRP A 70 22.25 -3.23 -0.69
N ASP A 71 22.64 -4.44 -0.28
CA ASP A 71 24.00 -4.76 0.16
C ASP A 71 25.04 -4.58 -0.98
N SER A 72 24.61 -4.70 -2.24
CA SER A 72 25.44 -4.40 -3.42
C SER A 72 25.41 -2.93 -3.85
N GLY A 73 24.75 -2.05 -3.09
CA GLY A 73 24.69 -0.61 -3.34
C GLY A 73 23.65 -0.20 -4.38
N PHE A 74 22.44 -0.77 -4.32
CA PHE A 74 21.33 -0.36 -5.19
C PHE A 74 20.05 -0.07 -4.40
N ALA A 75 19.36 0.98 -4.83
CA ALA A 75 17.95 1.23 -4.52
C ALA A 75 17.12 1.08 -5.81
N LEU A 76 15.79 1.22 -5.73
CA LEU A 76 14.86 1.08 -6.86
C LEU A 76 14.17 2.40 -7.16
N SER A 77 14.12 2.81 -8.42
CA SER A 77 13.33 3.96 -8.87
C SER A 77 11.81 3.72 -8.67
N PRO A 78 10.95 4.73 -8.89
CA PRO A 78 9.50 4.53 -8.93
C PRO A 78 9.03 3.51 -9.98
N ASP A 79 9.83 3.25 -11.01
CA ASP A 79 9.59 2.28 -12.09
C ASP A 79 10.31 0.93 -11.86
N ASP A 80 10.75 0.65 -10.62
CA ASP A 80 11.52 -0.53 -10.19
C ASP A 80 12.90 -0.72 -10.89
N ASP A 81 13.45 0.33 -11.52
CA ASP A 81 14.79 0.29 -12.11
C ASP A 81 15.89 0.40 -11.02
N PRO A 82 16.96 -0.44 -11.06
CA PRO A 82 18.05 -0.34 -10.09
C PRO A 82 18.88 0.94 -10.26
N VAL A 83 18.84 1.80 -9.25
CA VAL A 83 19.67 3.01 -9.17
C VAL A 83 20.90 2.72 -8.31
N GLN A 84 22.09 2.97 -8.85
CA GLN A 84 23.35 2.76 -8.14
C GLN A 84 23.52 3.79 -7.03
N ILE A 85 23.87 3.34 -5.84
CA ILE A 85 24.32 4.15 -4.70
C ILE A 85 25.83 4.03 -4.54
N TRP A 86 26.49 5.14 -4.24
CA TRP A 86 27.85 5.24 -3.72
C TRP A 86 27.78 5.74 -2.28
N THR A 87 28.68 5.27 -1.42
CA THR A 87 28.78 5.74 -0.03
C THR A 87 29.92 6.75 0.11
N MET A 88 29.68 7.78 0.90
CA MET A 88 30.65 8.84 1.17
C MET A 88 31.60 8.40 2.29
N ALA A 89 32.88 8.80 2.19
CA ALA A 89 33.92 8.40 3.15
C ALA A 89 33.95 6.87 3.42
N ASP A 90 34.09 6.49 4.69
CA ASP A 90 34.18 5.10 5.15
C ASP A 90 32.81 4.50 5.55
N TYR A 91 31.68 5.15 5.23
CA TYR A 91 30.34 4.60 5.53
C TYR A 91 30.03 3.37 4.67
N THR A 92 29.30 2.40 5.23
CA THR A 92 28.76 1.26 4.49
C THR A 92 27.26 1.46 4.19
N MET A 93 26.65 0.56 3.39
CA MET A 93 25.20 0.54 3.19
C MET A 93 24.40 0.33 4.50
N ALA A 94 25.02 -0.22 5.55
CA ALA A 94 24.42 -0.37 6.89
C ALA A 94 24.47 0.93 7.72
N ASP A 95 25.32 1.90 7.34
CA ASP A 95 25.63 3.12 8.11
C ASP A 95 25.11 4.41 7.47
N LEU A 96 24.22 4.32 6.47
CA LEU A 96 23.67 5.49 5.78
C LEU A 96 22.58 6.21 6.59
N ALA A 97 21.92 5.53 7.52
CA ALA A 97 20.97 6.16 8.45
C ALA A 97 21.65 7.31 9.22
N VAL A 98 21.17 8.53 8.99
CA VAL A 98 21.75 9.74 9.61
C VAL A 98 21.19 9.89 11.03
N PRO A 99 22.02 9.95 12.09
CA PRO A 99 21.53 10.13 13.45
C PRO A 99 20.84 11.49 13.63
N ARG A 100 19.71 11.51 14.36
CA ARG A 100 18.94 12.74 14.66
C ARG A 100 19.80 13.90 15.18
N ALA A 101 20.86 13.58 15.95
CA ALA A 101 21.79 14.57 16.48
C ALA A 101 22.53 15.36 15.38
N GLN A 102 22.90 14.70 14.28
CA GLN A 102 23.55 15.34 13.13
C GLN A 102 22.55 16.21 12.36
N VAL A 103 21.37 15.68 12.04
CA VAL A 103 20.28 16.46 11.40
C VAL A 103 19.88 17.68 12.23
N SER A 104 19.87 17.57 13.56
CA SER A 104 19.61 18.71 14.46
C SER A 104 20.77 19.71 14.54
N GLY A 105 21.99 19.28 14.22
CA GLY A 105 23.19 20.12 14.18
C GLY A 105 23.15 21.15 13.05
N GLU A 106 22.54 20.79 11.92
CA GLU A 106 22.29 21.68 10.78
C GLU A 106 21.17 22.69 11.04
N GLY A 107 20.48 22.59 12.18
CA GLY A 107 19.36 23.46 12.55
C GLY A 107 17.97 22.95 12.13
N CYS A 108 17.87 21.72 11.62
CA CYS A 108 16.58 21.16 11.22
C CYS A 108 15.71 20.77 12.42
N THR A 109 14.39 20.91 12.24
CA THR A 109 13.37 20.61 13.25
C THR A 109 12.59 19.34 12.91
N PHE A 110 11.91 18.77 13.91
CA PHE A 110 11.30 17.45 13.81
C PHE A 110 9.82 17.44 14.15
N LYS A 111 9.08 16.58 13.43
CA LYS A 111 7.78 16.08 13.85
C LYS A 111 8.02 14.84 14.70
N ASN A 112 7.62 14.90 15.97
CA ASN A 112 7.64 13.74 16.85
C ASN A 112 6.41 12.88 16.56
N CYS A 113 6.62 11.57 16.40
CA CYS A 113 5.56 10.59 16.20
C CYS A 113 5.67 9.49 17.26
N SER A 114 4.55 9.12 17.86
CA SER A 114 4.46 7.94 18.73
C SER A 114 4.50 6.66 17.89
N GLN A 115 4.99 5.57 18.49
CA GLN A 115 4.99 4.23 17.89
C GLN A 115 4.45 3.22 18.93
N PRO A 116 4.04 1.99 18.53
CA PRO A 116 3.45 0.99 19.44
C PRO A 116 4.38 0.49 20.56
N ASN A 117 5.68 0.75 20.46
CA ASN A 117 6.71 0.33 21.41
C ASN A 117 7.11 1.44 22.43
N ASP A 118 6.32 2.52 22.53
CA ASP A 118 6.59 3.73 23.32
C ASP A 118 7.89 4.49 22.96
N VAL A 119 8.56 4.10 21.86
CA VAL A 119 9.71 4.85 21.31
C VAL A 119 9.18 5.99 20.44
N THR A 120 9.75 7.18 20.60
CA THR A 120 9.41 8.33 19.75
C THR A 120 10.20 8.25 18.44
N ALA A 121 9.48 8.14 17.33
CA ALA A 121 10.01 8.37 16.00
C ALA A 121 10.09 9.88 15.68
N TYR A 122 10.96 10.22 14.73
CA TYR A 122 11.14 11.59 14.27
C TYR A 122 11.18 11.65 12.76
N TYR A 123 10.37 12.52 12.18
CA TYR A 123 10.42 12.92 10.78
C TYR A 123 10.92 14.35 10.68
N THR A 124 11.61 14.74 9.60
CA THR A 124 11.92 16.16 9.36
C THR A 124 10.64 16.99 9.20
N LEU A 125 10.62 18.16 9.83
CA LEU A 125 9.53 19.14 9.72
C LEU A 125 10.00 20.39 8.97
N ILE A 126 10.99 21.11 9.49
CA ILE A 126 11.61 22.25 8.79
C ILE A 126 13.08 21.91 8.59
N CYS A 127 13.50 21.75 7.33
CA CYS A 127 14.85 21.45 6.90
C CYS A 127 14.95 21.80 5.41
N SER A 128 15.93 22.60 4.99
CA SER A 128 16.18 22.90 3.58
C SER A 128 16.96 21.77 2.90
N GLY A 129 17.06 21.81 1.57
CA GLY A 129 17.78 20.79 0.82
C GLY A 129 19.27 20.79 1.13
N ASP A 130 19.90 21.97 1.22
CA ASP A 130 21.32 22.10 1.58
C ASP A 130 21.61 21.59 3.00
N GLN A 131 20.73 21.86 3.97
CA GLN A 131 20.86 21.30 5.32
C GLN A 131 20.79 19.77 5.31
N MET A 132 19.86 19.19 4.54
CA MET A 132 19.69 17.74 4.45
C MET A 132 20.86 17.06 3.73
N LEU A 133 21.32 17.67 2.64
CA LEU A 133 22.45 17.20 1.85
C LEU A 133 23.75 17.27 2.65
N ASN A 134 23.99 18.31 3.47
CA ASN A 134 25.20 18.44 4.28
C ASN A 134 25.41 17.30 5.31
N VAL A 135 24.35 16.59 5.70
CA VAL A 135 24.42 15.39 6.58
C VAL A 135 24.19 14.07 5.85
N SER A 136 23.94 14.10 4.55
CA SER A 136 23.75 12.90 3.72
C SER A 136 25.04 12.10 3.62
N ARG A 137 24.91 10.76 3.48
CA ARG A 137 26.04 9.81 3.53
C ARG A 137 26.25 9.03 2.24
N CYS A 138 25.44 9.33 1.24
CA CYS A 138 25.37 8.61 -0.02
C CYS A 138 25.14 9.58 -1.17
N VAL A 139 25.55 9.14 -2.36
CA VAL A 139 25.19 9.74 -3.64
C VAL A 139 24.54 8.65 -4.48
N ALA A 140 23.39 8.93 -5.07
CA ALA A 140 22.69 7.99 -5.94
C ALA A 140 22.71 8.47 -7.41
N ASP A 141 22.74 7.51 -8.33
CA ASP A 141 22.74 7.78 -9.78
C ASP A 141 21.49 8.55 -10.20
N THR A 142 21.57 9.30 -11.30
CA THR A 142 20.41 10.06 -11.78
C THR A 142 19.33 9.12 -12.31
N PHE A 143 18.08 9.35 -11.91
CA PHE A 143 16.90 8.63 -12.39
C PHE A 143 15.74 9.61 -12.61
N GLU A 144 14.70 9.18 -13.32
CA GLU A 144 13.48 9.97 -13.49
C GLU A 144 12.45 9.61 -12.41
N ASP A 145 11.91 10.64 -11.74
CA ASP A 145 10.73 10.52 -10.86
C ASP A 145 9.69 11.52 -11.34
N SER A 146 8.72 11.05 -12.11
CA SER A 146 7.65 11.90 -12.67
C SER A 146 6.80 12.61 -11.61
N ALA A 147 6.86 12.16 -10.37
CA ALA A 147 6.18 12.75 -9.23
C ALA A 147 7.11 13.54 -8.29
N ALA A 148 8.38 13.78 -8.63
CA ALA A 148 9.39 14.42 -7.77
C ALA A 148 8.92 15.73 -7.08
N THR A 149 8.16 16.56 -7.81
CA THR A 149 7.63 17.85 -7.33
C THR A 149 6.29 17.77 -6.62
N SER A 150 5.70 16.58 -6.53
CA SER A 150 4.39 16.31 -5.91
C SER A 150 4.44 15.22 -4.85
N TYR A 151 5.57 14.54 -4.70
CA TYR A 151 5.82 13.59 -3.63
C TYR A 151 6.03 14.35 -2.32
N LEU A 152 5.20 14.04 -1.33
CA LEU A 152 5.21 14.72 -0.03
C LEU A 152 5.78 13.84 1.08
N GLY A 153 6.53 12.77 0.78
CA GLY A 153 7.18 11.98 1.83
C GLY A 153 8.21 12.81 2.60
N SER A 154 8.80 12.26 3.67
CA SER A 154 9.91 12.93 4.34
C SER A 154 11.23 12.75 3.58
N MET A 155 12.17 13.67 3.70
CA MET A 155 13.54 13.47 3.20
C MET A 155 14.40 12.66 4.17
N TRP A 156 14.05 12.70 5.46
CA TRP A 156 14.71 11.95 6.52
C TRP A 156 13.70 11.53 7.60
N SER A 157 13.89 10.34 8.15
CA SER A 157 13.19 9.90 9.36
C SER A 157 13.95 8.82 10.10
N VAL A 158 13.72 8.73 11.41
CA VAL A 158 14.18 7.65 12.29
C VAL A 158 13.00 7.06 13.04
N GLY A 159 12.98 5.75 13.09
CA GLY A 159 11.88 4.90 13.54
C GLY A 159 11.80 3.68 12.63
N GLY A 160 11.39 2.54 13.18
CA GLY A 160 11.21 1.31 12.42
C GLY A 160 10.25 0.38 13.14
N ASP A 161 9.58 -0.47 12.36
CA ASP A 161 8.91 -1.67 12.88
C ASP A 161 9.95 -2.80 12.96
N PRO A 162 10.21 -3.40 14.14
CA PRO A 162 11.12 -4.54 14.21
C PRO A 162 10.62 -5.75 13.40
N ASP A 163 9.33 -5.80 13.06
CA ASP A 163 8.70 -6.88 12.30
C ASP A 163 8.45 -6.58 10.81
N MET A 164 8.81 -5.39 10.27
CA MET A 164 8.62 -5.12 8.84
C MET A 164 9.66 -5.77 7.94
N ALA A 165 9.25 -6.06 6.70
CA ALA A 165 10.14 -6.28 5.56
C ALA A 165 10.38 -4.94 4.83
N PRO A 166 11.53 -4.27 5.02
CA PRO A 166 11.77 -2.95 4.44
C PRO A 166 11.82 -2.96 2.91
N GLN A 167 11.36 -1.86 2.31
CA GLN A 167 11.55 -1.51 0.91
C GLN A 167 12.90 -0.78 0.71
N ILE A 168 13.28 -0.55 -0.55
CA ILE A 168 14.48 0.22 -0.94
C ILE A 168 14.15 1.24 -2.03
N ARG A 169 13.00 1.90 -1.90
CA ARG A 169 12.46 2.79 -2.93
C ARG A 169 13.12 4.16 -2.87
N LEU A 170 13.83 4.52 -3.93
CA LEU A 170 14.41 5.83 -4.13
C LEU A 170 13.34 6.79 -4.68
N ARG A 171 13.24 7.97 -4.08
CA ARG A 171 12.36 9.07 -4.51
C ARG A 171 13.18 10.34 -4.63
N ASP A 172 12.83 11.19 -5.60
CA ASP A 172 13.34 12.56 -5.67
C ASP A 172 12.37 13.49 -4.93
N HIS A 173 12.86 14.28 -3.99
CA HIS A 173 12.12 15.36 -3.37
C HIS A 173 12.57 16.66 -3.99
N ALA A 174 11.83 17.16 -4.99
CA ALA A 174 12.17 18.36 -5.73
C ALA A 174 11.21 19.52 -5.40
N TRP A 175 11.73 20.68 -5.01
CA TRP A 175 10.91 21.87 -4.74
C TRP A 175 11.68 23.18 -4.98
N GLU A 176 10.94 24.28 -5.16
CA GLU A 176 11.48 25.64 -5.08
C GLU A 176 11.16 26.19 -3.68
N ASP A 177 12.17 26.69 -2.95
CA ASP A 177 11.91 27.37 -1.68
C ASP A 177 11.14 28.67 -1.94
N PRO A 178 9.98 28.89 -1.27
CA PRO A 178 9.13 30.03 -1.58
C PRO A 178 9.74 31.38 -1.22
N ILE A 179 10.74 31.41 -0.32
CA ILE A 179 11.38 32.61 0.23
C ILE A 179 12.68 32.92 -0.52
N SER A 180 13.60 31.96 -0.62
CA SER A 180 14.92 32.19 -1.24
C SER A 180 14.89 32.09 -2.77
N LYS A 181 13.92 31.35 -3.32
CA LYS A 181 13.81 30.99 -4.75
C LYS A 181 14.90 30.03 -5.25
N ASP A 182 15.58 29.36 -4.33
CA ASP A 182 16.47 28.27 -4.67
C ASP A 182 15.66 27.00 -4.96
N SER A 183 16.04 26.28 -6.03
CA SER A 183 15.50 24.97 -6.34
C SER A 183 16.36 23.89 -5.68
N TYR A 184 15.71 23.00 -4.93
CA TYR A 184 16.32 21.85 -4.28
C TYR A 184 15.81 20.56 -4.89
N SER A 185 16.65 19.52 -4.87
CA SER A 185 16.30 18.15 -5.25
C SER A 185 17.12 17.22 -4.36
N VAL A 186 16.44 16.50 -3.47
CA VAL A 186 17.06 15.62 -2.48
C VAL A 186 16.57 14.21 -2.73
N TYR A 187 17.48 13.31 -3.11
CA TYR A 187 17.14 11.91 -3.27
C TYR A 187 16.99 11.25 -1.88
N ALA A 188 16.01 10.38 -1.71
CA ALA A 188 15.79 9.69 -0.45
C ALA A 188 15.35 8.24 -0.66
N VAL A 189 15.99 7.30 0.06
CA VAL A 189 15.58 5.89 0.11
C VAL A 189 14.56 5.71 1.21
N HIS A 190 13.36 5.28 0.82
CA HIS A 190 12.22 4.99 1.69
C HIS A 190 12.08 3.49 1.92
N THR A 191 11.82 3.12 3.17
CA THR A 191 11.76 1.73 3.61
C THR A 191 10.34 1.16 3.67
N VAL A 192 9.36 1.90 3.18
CA VAL A 192 7.93 1.53 3.08
C VAL A 192 7.36 1.74 1.67
N SER A 193 6.13 1.26 1.45
CA SER A 193 5.39 1.50 0.20
C SER A 193 4.96 2.97 0.07
N ASN A 194 4.57 3.42 -1.13
CA ASN A 194 3.92 4.73 -1.33
C ASN A 194 2.65 4.92 -0.48
N ALA A 195 1.95 3.84 -0.10
CA ALA A 195 0.69 3.91 0.64
C ALA A 195 0.91 4.01 2.16
N ASP A 196 2.04 3.50 2.65
CA ASP A 196 2.40 3.46 4.07
C ASP A 196 3.38 4.57 4.48
N ASP A 197 4.04 5.22 3.51
CA ASP A 197 4.88 6.41 3.76
C ASP A 197 4.01 7.63 4.14
N PRO A 198 4.08 8.15 5.37
CA PRO A 198 3.29 9.31 5.75
C PRO A 198 3.77 10.57 5.03
N ALA A 199 2.82 11.38 4.59
CA ALA A 199 3.12 12.71 4.06
C ALA A 199 3.80 13.60 5.13
N TRP A 200 4.50 14.64 4.67
CA TRP A 200 5.22 15.59 5.49
C TRP A 200 4.33 16.20 6.57
N ASN A 201 4.87 16.34 7.79
CA ASN A 201 4.16 16.74 9.02
C ASN A 201 3.03 15.77 9.47
N VAL A 202 2.84 14.62 8.81
CA VAL A 202 1.93 13.55 9.21
C VAL A 202 2.74 12.43 9.89
N CYS A 203 2.13 11.76 10.86
CA CYS A 203 2.67 10.56 11.48
C CYS A 203 2.00 9.32 10.87
N PRO A 204 2.59 8.11 10.98
CA PRO A 204 1.94 6.86 10.60
C PRO A 204 0.51 6.75 11.14
N ALA A 205 -0.40 6.19 10.34
CA ALA A 205 -1.79 6.04 10.71
C ALA A 205 -2.01 4.97 11.80
N ASP A 206 -3.14 5.06 12.51
CA ASP A 206 -3.56 4.09 13.55
C ASP A 206 -2.47 3.79 14.62
N ASP A 207 -1.69 4.83 15.01
CA ASP A 207 -0.52 4.76 15.92
C ASP A 207 0.57 3.76 15.47
N GLY A 208 0.66 3.50 14.16
CA GLY A 208 1.60 2.55 13.56
C GLY A 208 3.08 2.93 13.69
N TYR A 209 3.95 1.99 13.35
CA TYR A 209 5.39 2.23 13.33
C TYR A 209 5.77 3.24 12.23
N ALA A 210 6.69 4.14 12.57
CA ALA A 210 7.41 4.94 11.60
C ALA A 210 8.41 4.09 10.82
N ALA A 211 8.90 4.65 9.71
CA ALA A 211 9.86 4.05 8.82
C ALA A 211 11.14 4.88 8.74
N LEU A 212 12.24 4.21 8.37
CA LEU A 212 13.50 4.86 8.06
C LEU A 212 13.44 5.48 6.66
N THR A 213 13.85 6.74 6.56
CA THR A 213 14.15 7.38 5.27
C THR A 213 15.57 7.94 5.28
N VAL A 214 16.35 7.53 4.29
CA VAL A 214 17.79 7.83 4.16
C VAL A 214 18.03 8.86 3.05
N PRO A 215 18.51 10.08 3.35
CA PRO A 215 18.81 11.09 2.35
C PRO A 215 20.14 10.80 1.63
N CYS A 216 20.17 11.02 0.33
CA CYS A 216 21.33 10.94 -0.55
C CYS A 216 21.38 12.16 -1.49
N HIS A 217 22.58 12.50 -1.95
CA HIS A 217 22.77 13.43 -3.07
C HIS A 217 22.44 12.79 -4.42
N ARG A 218 22.32 13.65 -5.43
CA ARG A 218 22.29 13.26 -6.83
C ARG A 218 23.69 13.14 -7.43
N ARG A 219 23.89 12.18 -8.32
CA ARG A 219 25.17 11.97 -9.03
C ARG A 219 25.60 13.15 -9.91
N ASP A 220 24.67 13.92 -10.47
CA ASP A 220 24.96 15.06 -11.35
C ASP A 220 25.39 16.34 -10.63
N GLU A 221 25.32 16.37 -9.29
CA GLU A 221 25.92 17.41 -8.45
C GLU A 221 27.45 17.29 -8.34
N TYR A 222 28.02 16.14 -8.71
CA TYR A 222 29.44 15.81 -8.50
C TYR A 222 30.21 15.59 -9.80
N THR A 223 31.48 15.98 -9.81
CA THR A 223 32.41 15.65 -10.88
C THR A 223 32.86 14.19 -10.81
N ASP A 224 33.31 13.63 -11.94
CA ASP A 224 33.89 12.28 -12.01
C ASP A 224 35.09 12.09 -11.06
N VAL A 225 35.82 13.16 -10.75
CA VAL A 225 36.97 13.14 -9.84
C VAL A 225 36.54 12.99 -8.38
N GLU A 226 35.49 13.71 -7.98
CA GLU A 226 34.91 13.59 -6.63
C GLU A 226 34.26 12.22 -6.43
N MET A 227 33.53 11.74 -7.44
CA MET A 227 32.92 10.41 -7.42
C MET A 227 33.93 9.27 -7.42
N ALA A 228 35.14 9.48 -7.98
CA ALA A 228 36.24 8.51 -7.88
C ALA A 228 36.82 8.40 -6.46
N ALA A 229 36.54 9.35 -5.56
CA ALA A 229 36.90 9.29 -4.15
C ALA A 229 35.81 8.62 -3.28
N MET A 230 34.64 8.33 -3.84
CA MET A 230 33.53 7.68 -3.13
C MET A 230 33.60 6.15 -3.24
N THR A 231 33.08 5.47 -2.22
CA THR A 231 33.06 4.01 -2.22
C THR A 231 31.88 3.50 -3.03
N LYS A 232 32.16 2.70 -4.08
CA LYS A 232 31.14 1.94 -4.79
C LYS A 232 30.93 0.58 -4.10
N PRO A 233 29.76 0.31 -3.48
CA PRO A 233 29.53 -0.96 -2.79
C PRO A 233 29.58 -2.15 -3.75
N THR A 234 29.97 -3.31 -3.23
CA THR A 234 30.07 -4.57 -4.01
C THR A 234 29.49 -5.78 -3.28
N GLY A 235 28.85 -5.56 -2.13
CA GLY A 235 28.37 -6.62 -1.23
C GLY A 235 29.23 -6.81 0.01
N SER A 236 28.59 -7.06 1.15
CA SER A 236 29.27 -7.47 2.37
C SER A 236 29.68 -8.95 2.33
N ALA A 237 30.66 -9.31 3.17
CA ALA A 237 31.08 -10.70 3.34
C ALA A 237 29.95 -11.57 3.93
N TRP A 238 29.17 -11.03 4.87
CA TRP A 238 28.16 -11.82 5.60
C TRP A 238 26.96 -12.17 4.72
N VAL A 239 26.45 -11.25 3.90
CA VAL A 239 25.40 -11.56 2.90
C VAL A 239 25.92 -12.56 1.87
N THR A 240 27.21 -12.49 1.52
CA THR A 240 27.83 -13.46 0.61
C THR A 240 27.86 -14.87 1.22
N THR A 241 28.20 -15.01 2.50
CA THR A 241 28.11 -16.29 3.23
C THR A 241 26.68 -16.78 3.35
N TRP A 242 25.71 -15.91 3.64
CA TRP A 242 24.28 -16.27 3.65
C TRP A 242 23.83 -16.84 2.30
N LEU A 243 24.18 -16.18 1.19
CA LEU A 243 23.86 -16.66 -0.15
C LEU A 243 24.51 -18.01 -0.47
N GLU A 244 25.76 -18.20 -0.03
CA GLU A 244 26.48 -19.46 -0.19
C GLU A 244 25.82 -20.61 0.59
N ASP A 245 25.50 -20.38 1.87
CA ASP A 245 24.94 -21.39 2.78
C ASP A 245 23.52 -21.85 2.39
N GLU A 246 22.69 -20.97 1.80
CA GLU A 246 21.27 -21.26 1.51
C GLU A 246 20.91 -21.45 0.04
N PHE A 247 21.62 -20.80 -0.89
CA PHE A 247 21.20 -20.71 -2.29
C PHE A 247 22.25 -21.21 -3.28
N SER A 248 23.52 -21.35 -2.89
CA SER A 248 24.50 -22.00 -3.78
C SER A 248 24.15 -23.47 -3.98
N GLU A 249 24.48 -24.00 -5.16
CA GLU A 249 24.44 -25.44 -5.40
C GLU A 249 25.54 -26.14 -4.59
N SER A 250 25.27 -26.35 -3.30
CA SER A 250 26.15 -27.16 -2.46
C SER A 250 26.22 -28.58 -3.04
N SER A 251 27.44 -28.99 -3.40
CA SER A 251 27.78 -30.36 -3.79
C SER A 251 27.76 -31.34 -2.59
N GLY A 252 26.83 -31.09 -1.64
CA GLY A 252 26.63 -31.80 -0.38
C GLY A 252 25.20 -32.32 -0.20
N GLY A 253 24.30 -32.15 -1.18
CA GLY A 253 23.06 -32.93 -1.23
C GLY A 253 23.40 -34.43 -1.32
N PHE A 254 22.99 -35.22 -0.32
CA PHE A 254 23.25 -36.66 -0.27
C PHE A 254 22.74 -37.34 -1.55
N ASP A 255 23.67 -37.77 -2.39
CA ASP A 255 23.35 -38.33 -3.70
C ASP A 255 22.57 -39.63 -3.53
N LEU A 256 21.27 -39.60 -3.85
CA LEU A 256 20.34 -40.72 -3.68
C LEU A 256 20.82 -41.96 -4.46
N LEU A 257 21.61 -41.75 -5.52
CA LEU A 257 22.28 -42.80 -6.30
C LEU A 257 23.28 -43.63 -5.46
N LEU A 258 23.92 -43.04 -4.44
CA LEU A 258 24.85 -43.76 -3.55
C LEU A 258 24.14 -44.67 -2.55
N LEU A 259 22.84 -44.46 -2.28
CA LEU A 259 22.03 -45.38 -1.49
C LEU A 259 21.59 -46.62 -2.29
N ILE A 260 21.52 -46.56 -3.62
CA ILE A 260 21.15 -47.70 -4.48
C ILE A 260 22.05 -48.92 -4.26
N PRO A 261 23.39 -48.85 -4.29
CA PRO A 261 24.25 -50.01 -4.01
C PRO A 261 24.15 -50.50 -2.55
N ILE A 262 23.87 -49.62 -1.59
CA ILE A 262 23.69 -49.99 -0.17
C ILE A 262 22.38 -50.77 0.02
N ILE A 263 21.29 -50.29 -0.58
CA ILE A 263 19.98 -50.95 -0.55
C ILE A 263 20.03 -52.29 -1.31
N LEU A 264 20.65 -52.33 -2.49
CA LEU A 264 20.86 -53.59 -3.22
C LEU A 264 21.73 -54.57 -2.41
N GLY A 265 22.80 -54.10 -1.77
CA GLY A 265 23.63 -54.91 -0.88
C GLY A 265 22.84 -55.48 0.30
N ALA A 266 22.02 -54.67 0.97
CA ALA A 266 21.16 -55.11 2.05
C ALA A 266 20.11 -56.14 1.58
N VAL A 267 19.47 -55.93 0.42
CA VAL A 267 18.51 -56.89 -0.17
C VAL A 267 19.19 -58.21 -0.52
N VAL A 268 20.41 -58.19 -1.09
CA VAL A 268 21.19 -59.40 -1.38
C VAL A 268 21.59 -60.14 -0.10
N LEU A 269 21.99 -59.43 0.96
CA LEU A 269 22.31 -60.02 2.25
C LEU A 269 21.08 -60.66 2.92
N ILE A 270 19.93 -59.99 2.88
CA ILE A 270 18.67 -60.52 3.44
C ILE A 270 18.19 -61.73 2.63
N ALA A 271 18.27 -61.68 1.30
CA ALA A 271 17.95 -62.82 0.44
C ALA A 271 18.90 -64.00 0.67
N GLY A 272 20.21 -63.74 0.79
CA GLY A 272 21.23 -64.74 1.11
C GLY A 272 21.01 -65.38 2.48
N ALA A 273 20.69 -64.59 3.50
CA ALA A 273 20.35 -65.08 4.83
C ALA A 273 19.04 -65.90 4.83
N GLY A 274 18.03 -65.47 4.07
CA GLY A 274 16.77 -66.21 3.89
C GLY A 274 16.96 -67.56 3.19
N ILE A 275 17.75 -67.60 2.12
CA ILE A 275 18.12 -68.84 1.40
C ILE A 275 18.96 -69.74 2.32
N GLY A 276 19.92 -69.19 3.05
CA GLY A 276 20.72 -69.91 4.05
C GLY A 276 19.86 -70.54 5.14
N TRP A 277 18.92 -69.78 5.70
CA TRP A 277 17.96 -70.25 6.70
C TRP A 277 17.05 -71.35 6.12
N PHE A 278 16.53 -71.18 4.90
CA PHE A 278 15.69 -72.19 4.24
C PHE A 278 16.44 -73.50 3.97
N CYS A 279 17.68 -73.42 3.47
CA CYS A 279 18.56 -74.57 3.26
C CYS A 279 18.94 -75.25 4.58
N TRP A 280 19.18 -74.49 5.65
CA TRP A 280 19.42 -75.03 6.98
C TRP A 280 18.18 -75.74 7.54
N ARG A 281 16.99 -75.14 7.42
CA ARG A 281 15.71 -75.75 7.84
C ARG A 281 15.42 -77.04 7.07
N ARG A 282 15.75 -77.11 5.77
CA ARG A 282 15.65 -78.35 4.97
C ARG A 282 16.66 -79.43 5.39
N ARG A 283 17.90 -79.07 5.78
CA ARG A 283 18.88 -80.04 6.31
C ARG A 283 18.50 -80.57 7.69
N VAL A 284 17.93 -79.74 8.56
CA VAL A 284 17.45 -80.17 9.90
C VAL A 284 16.26 -81.13 9.78
N LYS A 285 15.37 -80.94 8.79
CA LYS A 285 14.24 -81.84 8.52
C LYS A 285 14.60 -83.11 7.71
N SER A 286 15.89 -83.43 7.59
CA SER A 286 16.41 -84.58 6.83
C SER A 286 17.21 -85.56 7.72
N LYS A 287 17.16 -85.41 9.05
CA LYS A 287 18.06 -86.12 9.97
C LYS A 287 17.45 -86.60 11.28
N ILE A 288 16.12 -86.66 11.35
CA ILE A 288 15.34 -87.21 12.47
C ILE A 288 14.19 -88.01 11.83
N ASP A 289 13.87 -89.16 12.42
CA ASP A 289 12.81 -90.13 12.08
C ASP A 289 13.09 -91.18 10.98
N GLU A 290 14.02 -92.09 11.28
CA GLU A 290 13.97 -93.50 10.84
C GLU A 290 14.21 -94.39 12.08
N GLU A 291 13.28 -95.30 12.38
CA GLU A 291 13.26 -96.28 13.50
C GLU A 291 13.16 -95.69 14.96
N THR A 292 12.37 -96.20 15.94
CA THR A 292 11.53 -97.42 16.05
C THR A 292 10.26 -97.21 16.92
N MET A 293 9.21 -97.94 16.55
CA MET A 293 7.95 -98.29 17.24
C MET A 293 8.02 -98.65 18.75
N SER A 294 7.01 -98.25 19.57
CA SER A 294 6.14 -99.15 20.40
C SER A 294 5.32 -98.46 21.54
N THR A 295 4.09 -98.97 21.78
CA THR A 295 3.33 -99.03 23.08
C THR A 295 2.25 -97.95 23.42
N THR A 296 0.97 -98.23 23.06
CA THR A 296 -0.34 -98.08 23.82
C THR A 296 -0.66 -96.84 24.71
N CYS A 297 -1.90 -96.36 24.90
CA CYS A 297 -3.26 -96.78 24.49
C CYS A 297 -4.30 -95.63 24.69
N ASP A 298 -5.42 -95.68 23.95
CA ASP A 298 -6.78 -95.18 24.27
C ASP A 298 -7.05 -93.65 24.53
N LEU A 299 -8.22 -93.07 24.20
CA LEU A 299 -9.54 -93.58 23.79
C LEU A 299 -10.30 -92.58 22.86
N VAL A 300 -11.09 -93.08 21.88
CA VAL A 300 -12.34 -92.55 21.22
C VAL A 300 -12.63 -91.03 21.27
N GLY A 301 -12.99 -90.28 20.21
CA GLY A 301 -13.74 -90.48 18.94
C GLY A 301 -14.48 -89.13 18.64
N ILE A 302 -15.16 -88.79 17.53
CA ILE A 302 -15.68 -89.47 16.33
C ILE A 302 -15.65 -88.44 15.17
N SER A 303 -15.50 -88.89 13.91
CA SER A 303 -15.78 -88.11 12.67
C SER A 303 -16.88 -88.83 11.87
N PRO A 304 -17.69 -88.14 11.04
CA PRO A 304 -17.43 -88.09 9.57
C PRO A 304 -17.56 -86.66 8.98
N GLN A 305 -16.83 -86.24 7.93
CA GLN A 305 -17.00 -86.52 6.47
C GLN A 305 -18.35 -85.99 5.89
N TYR A 306 -18.49 -85.53 4.63
CA TYR A 306 -17.73 -85.73 3.37
C TYR A 306 -18.14 -84.66 2.32
N ARG A 307 -17.23 -84.26 1.38
CA ARG A 307 -17.45 -83.93 -0.08
C ARG A 307 -18.60 -82.95 -0.50
N ALA A 308 -18.73 -82.39 -1.72
CA ALA A 308 -17.96 -82.21 -2.97
C ALA A 308 -18.62 -80.99 -3.70
N GLU A 309 -17.88 -80.06 -4.31
CA GLU A 309 -17.61 -79.96 -5.77
C GLU A 309 -18.70 -79.29 -6.67
N SER A 310 -18.26 -78.25 -7.39
CA SER A 310 -18.72 -77.76 -8.71
C SER A 310 -20.04 -77.01 -8.97
N THR A 311 -19.90 -76.14 -10.00
CA THR A 311 -20.85 -75.68 -11.04
C THR A 311 -21.75 -74.44 -10.87
N VAL A 312 -21.55 -73.55 -11.86
CA VAL A 312 -22.25 -72.32 -12.28
C VAL A 312 -23.47 -72.73 -13.16
N PRO A 313 -24.66 -72.07 -13.13
CA PRO A 313 -24.88 -70.87 -13.97
C PRO A 313 -25.90 -69.78 -13.51
N ARG A 314 -25.77 -68.60 -14.15
CA ARG A 314 -26.72 -67.47 -14.20
C ARG A 314 -27.89 -67.79 -15.17
N PRO A 315 -29.03 -67.07 -15.15
CA PRO A 315 -29.14 -65.95 -16.11
C PRO A 315 -30.08 -64.77 -15.71
N THR A 316 -29.85 -63.59 -16.34
CA THR A 316 -30.82 -62.51 -16.67
C THR A 316 -31.55 -61.75 -15.53
N LEU A 317 -32.02 -60.50 -15.68
CA LEU A 317 -32.28 -59.67 -16.87
C LEU A 317 -32.12 -58.14 -16.57
N ALA A 318 -31.68 -57.35 -17.57
CA ALA A 318 -31.87 -55.89 -17.87
C ALA A 318 -31.96 -54.81 -16.75
N ALA A 319 -31.56 -53.54 -16.94
CA ALA A 319 -31.17 -52.81 -18.17
C ALA A 319 -30.04 -51.78 -17.92
N ASP A 320 -29.00 -51.84 -18.77
CA ASP A 320 -28.51 -50.80 -19.70
C ASP A 320 -28.31 -49.31 -19.29
N THR A 321 -27.04 -48.96 -18.99
CA THR A 321 -26.09 -48.08 -19.76
C THR A 321 -26.58 -46.93 -20.71
N PRO A 322 -25.69 -46.00 -21.19
CA PRO A 322 -24.57 -45.29 -20.54
C PRO A 322 -24.27 -43.83 -21.04
N SER A 323 -23.37 -43.11 -20.32
CA SER A 323 -22.28 -42.23 -20.86
C SER A 323 -22.52 -40.86 -21.56
N LEU A 324 -21.38 -40.12 -21.66
CA LEU A 324 -20.95 -39.11 -22.65
C LEU A 324 -21.31 -37.60 -22.53
N ARG A 325 -20.24 -36.78 -22.60
CA ARG A 325 -20.15 -35.36 -23.05
C ARG A 325 -20.41 -35.29 -24.60
N PRO A 326 -20.66 -34.15 -25.31
CA PRO A 326 -19.93 -32.86 -25.17
C PRO A 326 -20.61 -31.52 -25.65
N THR A 327 -19.82 -30.44 -25.57
CA THR A 327 -19.75 -29.10 -26.23
C THR A 327 -20.70 -28.72 -27.40
N THR A 328 -21.24 -27.47 -27.45
CA THR A 328 -20.93 -26.39 -28.46
C THR A 328 -21.93 -25.21 -28.64
N LEU A 329 -21.36 -24.02 -28.97
CA LEU A 329 -21.79 -22.97 -29.95
C LEU A 329 -22.94 -21.94 -29.72
N THR A 330 -22.49 -20.71 -29.39
CA THR A 330 -22.74 -19.40 -30.07
C THR A 330 -24.13 -18.82 -30.40
N SER A 331 -24.25 -17.50 -30.15
CA SER A 331 -24.59 -16.52 -31.19
C SER A 331 -23.62 -15.30 -31.15
N ARG A 332 -23.38 -14.67 -32.31
CA ARG A 332 -22.58 -13.44 -32.52
C ARG A 332 -23.32 -12.55 -33.53
N LEU A 333 -23.12 -11.22 -33.44
CA LEU A 333 -22.82 -10.22 -34.50
C LEU A 333 -23.08 -8.82 -33.85
N SER A 334 -22.08 -7.95 -33.60
CA SER A 334 -21.32 -7.06 -34.52
C SER A 334 -22.14 -5.85 -35.01
N THR A 335 -21.66 -4.61 -35.19
CA THR A 335 -20.33 -3.93 -35.21
C THR A 335 -20.63 -2.41 -35.30
N LEU A 336 -19.77 -1.41 -35.10
CA LEU A 336 -18.32 -1.28 -34.82
C LEU A 336 -18.16 -0.60 -33.40
N GLY A 337 -17.08 0.04 -32.93
CA GLY A 337 -15.71 0.36 -33.36
C GLY A 337 -15.12 1.45 -32.42
N SER A 338 -13.82 1.69 -32.28
CA SER A 338 -12.61 1.09 -32.88
C SER A 338 -11.47 1.01 -31.84
N SER A 339 -10.71 -0.09 -31.86
CA SER A 339 -9.30 -0.22 -31.46
C SER A 339 -8.75 0.58 -30.27
N PHE A 340 -8.60 -0.07 -29.12
CA PHE A 340 -7.32 -0.11 -28.38
C PHE A 340 -7.24 -1.45 -27.61
N SER A 341 -6.10 -2.13 -27.71
CA SER A 341 -5.85 -3.44 -27.09
C SER A 341 -4.79 -3.30 -26.00
N SER A 342 -5.00 -4.02 -24.89
CA SER A 342 -3.98 -4.38 -23.88
C SER A 342 -3.06 -3.25 -23.37
N LEU A 343 -3.49 -2.61 -22.28
CA LEU A 343 -2.58 -2.22 -21.21
C LEU A 343 -3.09 -2.78 -19.87
N SER A 344 -2.14 -3.00 -18.97
CA SER A 344 -2.25 -3.68 -17.67
C SER A 344 -3.35 -3.14 -16.75
N GLU A 345 -3.77 -3.97 -15.79
CA GLU A 345 -4.66 -3.60 -14.68
C GLU A 345 -3.96 -2.62 -13.71
N ALA A 346 -3.94 -1.34 -14.09
CA ALA A 346 -3.55 -0.25 -13.19
C ALA A 346 -4.69 0.05 -12.20
N TYR A 347 -4.74 -0.66 -11.08
CA TYR A 347 -5.59 -0.31 -9.94
C TYR A 347 -4.90 0.75 -9.05
N GLU A 348 -4.69 1.94 -9.61
CA GLU A 348 -4.31 3.13 -8.84
C GLU A 348 -5.38 4.25 -8.95
N SER A 349 -5.35 5.16 -7.98
CA SER A 349 -6.41 6.14 -7.70
C SER A 349 -6.56 7.22 -8.78
N ALA A 350 -7.36 6.94 -9.80
CA ALA A 350 -7.77 7.91 -10.83
C ALA A 350 -8.53 9.14 -10.28
N GLY A 351 -9.02 9.09 -9.03
CA GLY A 351 -9.70 10.21 -8.36
C GLY A 351 -8.75 11.27 -7.81
N SER A 352 -7.58 10.87 -7.28
CA SER A 352 -6.65 11.78 -6.59
C SER A 352 -6.08 12.86 -7.54
N CYS A 353 -5.65 12.46 -8.74
CA CYS A 353 -5.10 13.37 -9.75
C CYS A 353 -6.10 14.44 -10.20
N LYS A 354 -7.37 14.06 -10.44
CA LYS A 354 -8.44 15.02 -10.78
C LYS A 354 -8.74 15.97 -9.62
N THR A 355 -8.79 15.45 -8.40
CA THR A 355 -9.03 16.24 -7.17
C THR A 355 -7.97 17.33 -7.00
N LEU A 356 -6.68 16.98 -7.11
CA LEU A 356 -5.58 17.95 -7.00
C LEU A 356 -5.58 18.95 -8.16
N LYS A 357 -5.91 18.53 -9.38
CA LYS A 357 -6.05 19.44 -10.52
C LYS A 357 -7.12 20.50 -10.27
N ILE A 358 -8.26 20.13 -9.69
CA ILE A 358 -9.31 21.09 -9.29
C ILE A 358 -8.76 22.04 -8.22
N LEU A 359 -8.25 21.50 -7.11
CA LEU A 359 -7.83 22.30 -5.94
C LEU A 359 -6.62 23.22 -6.19
N LEU A 360 -5.75 22.89 -7.16
CA LEU A 360 -4.51 23.64 -7.45
C LEU A 360 -4.57 24.44 -8.76
N SER A 361 -5.38 24.02 -9.74
CA SER A 361 -5.41 24.63 -11.07
C SER A 361 -6.73 25.33 -11.42
N SER A 362 -7.78 25.22 -10.59
CA SER A 362 -9.01 25.98 -10.81
C SER A 362 -8.77 27.48 -10.66
N GLN A 363 -9.15 28.25 -11.68
CA GLN A 363 -9.12 29.72 -11.65
C GLN A 363 -9.94 30.31 -10.49
N HIS A 364 -10.97 29.60 -10.03
CA HIS A 364 -11.86 30.06 -8.95
C HIS A 364 -11.28 29.82 -7.55
N LEU A 365 -10.26 28.96 -7.42
CA LEU A 365 -9.59 28.63 -6.16
C LEU A 365 -8.21 29.28 -6.00
N GLN A 366 -7.75 30.03 -7.01
CA GLN A 366 -6.54 30.86 -6.90
C GLN A 366 -6.67 31.83 -5.71
N GLU A 367 -5.62 31.92 -4.89
CA GLU A 367 -5.55 32.73 -3.66
C GLU A 367 -6.57 32.37 -2.56
N LYS A 368 -7.50 31.43 -2.79
CA LYS A 368 -8.48 30.95 -1.80
C LYS A 368 -7.95 29.87 -0.85
N ARG A 369 -6.69 29.44 -1.00
CA ARG A 369 -6.08 28.43 -0.13
C ARG A 369 -5.75 29.00 1.25
N LEU A 370 -6.29 28.36 2.28
CA LEU A 370 -6.03 28.67 3.68
C LEU A 370 -5.13 27.59 4.31
N GLN A 371 -4.37 27.96 5.34
CA GLN A 371 -3.66 26.99 6.18
C GLN A 371 -4.68 26.18 6.96
N TYR A 372 -4.48 24.87 7.12
CA TYR A 372 -5.42 24.02 7.85
C TYR A 372 -5.49 24.42 9.34
N GLU A 373 -4.35 24.82 9.88
CA GLU A 373 -4.13 25.22 11.26
C GLU A 373 -4.76 26.58 11.62
N SER A 374 -5.15 27.40 10.64
CA SER A 374 -5.86 28.66 10.90
C SER A 374 -7.35 28.46 11.25
N ILE A 375 -7.86 27.24 11.09
CA ILE A 375 -9.27 26.87 11.32
C ILE A 375 -9.44 26.18 12.68
N THR A 376 -9.96 26.91 13.67
CA THR A 376 -10.23 26.36 15.01
C THR A 376 -11.65 25.80 15.08
N PHE A 377 -11.81 24.48 15.18
CA PHE A 377 -13.11 23.81 15.27
C PHE A 377 -13.81 24.10 16.61
N GLN A 378 -15.06 24.57 16.57
CA GLN A 378 -15.87 24.84 17.76
C GLN A 378 -17.01 23.81 17.92
N THR A 379 -18.14 24.01 17.24
CA THR A 379 -19.36 23.21 17.45
C THR A 379 -19.78 22.49 16.18
N ALA A 380 -19.95 21.17 16.23
CA ALA A 380 -20.56 20.41 15.13
C ALA A 380 -22.05 20.80 14.99
N LEU A 381 -22.44 21.30 13.81
CA LEU A 381 -23.82 21.67 13.50
C LEU A 381 -24.62 20.49 12.93
N SER A 382 -24.00 19.67 12.08
CA SER A 382 -24.66 18.53 11.46
C SER A 382 -23.68 17.43 11.05
N LYS A 383 -24.23 16.21 10.93
CA LYS A 383 -23.55 15.02 10.44
C LYS A 383 -24.54 14.24 9.59
N GLY A 384 -24.24 14.02 8.31
CA GLY A 384 -25.12 13.36 7.34
C GLY A 384 -24.33 12.64 6.25
N SER A 385 -25.01 12.07 5.26
CA SER A 385 -24.38 11.33 4.16
C SER A 385 -23.32 12.14 3.40
N SER A 386 -23.58 13.43 3.19
CA SER A 386 -22.69 14.37 2.49
C SER A 386 -21.58 14.98 3.37
N GLY A 387 -21.32 14.44 4.56
CA GLY A 387 -20.23 14.88 5.45
C GLY A 387 -20.67 15.46 6.80
N GLN A 388 -19.87 16.38 7.32
CA GLN A 388 -20.08 17.10 8.58
C GLN A 388 -20.01 18.60 8.33
N VAL A 389 -20.83 19.37 9.04
CA VAL A 389 -20.73 20.85 9.08
C VAL A 389 -20.44 21.30 10.50
N TRP A 390 -19.49 22.22 10.64
CA TRP A 390 -19.02 22.76 11.92
C TRP A 390 -19.08 24.28 11.91
N VAL A 391 -19.33 24.90 13.07
CA VAL A 391 -18.89 26.26 13.35
C VAL A 391 -17.40 26.18 13.72
N CYS A 392 -16.60 26.98 13.05
CA CYS A 392 -15.18 27.17 13.36
C CYS A 392 -14.87 28.67 13.51
N GLU A 393 -13.68 28.98 14.00
CA GLU A 393 -13.12 30.31 14.03
C GLU A 393 -11.91 30.40 13.09
N HIS A 394 -11.83 31.50 12.34
CA HIS A 394 -10.73 31.83 11.45
C HIS A 394 -10.48 33.35 11.55
N ASN A 395 -9.25 33.75 11.87
CA ASN A 395 -8.85 35.16 12.04
C ASN A 395 -9.79 35.97 12.98
N GLY A 396 -10.31 35.34 14.04
CA GLY A 396 -11.24 35.96 14.99
C GLY A 396 -12.68 36.13 14.49
N GLN A 397 -13.01 35.62 13.29
CA GLN A 397 -14.37 35.56 12.75
C GLN A 397 -14.91 34.13 12.80
N GLN A 398 -16.21 33.98 13.05
CA GLN A 398 -16.86 32.67 12.96
C GLN A 398 -17.20 32.34 11.50
N VAL A 399 -16.86 31.12 11.10
CA VAL A 399 -17.03 30.56 9.74
C VAL A 399 -17.77 29.22 9.82
N ALA A 400 -18.48 28.86 8.74
CA ALA A 400 -19.08 27.55 8.59
C ALA A 400 -18.13 26.65 7.79
N VAL A 401 -17.75 25.50 8.35
CA VAL A 401 -16.80 24.56 7.71
C VAL A 401 -17.51 23.27 7.37
N LYS A 402 -17.59 22.95 6.07
CA LYS A 402 -18.02 21.63 5.59
C LYS A 402 -16.78 20.77 5.35
N ARG A 403 -16.84 19.50 5.76
CA ARG A 403 -15.84 18.47 5.49
C ARG A 403 -16.47 17.11 5.29
N LEU A 404 -15.76 16.19 4.67
CA LEU A 404 -16.24 14.81 4.52
C LEU A 404 -16.33 14.06 5.86
N LEU A 405 -17.14 13.00 5.87
CA LEU A 405 -17.21 12.06 6.98
C LEU A 405 -15.91 11.26 7.05
N GLN A 406 -15.02 11.61 7.99
CA GLN A 406 -13.84 10.82 8.29
C GLN A 406 -14.25 9.37 8.61
N THR A 407 -13.89 8.46 7.70
CA THR A 407 -14.20 7.03 7.72
C THR A 407 -12.95 6.26 7.28
N LYS A 408 -12.75 5.05 7.82
CA LYS A 408 -11.52 4.28 7.55
C LYS A 408 -11.31 3.93 6.06
N ASN A 409 -12.39 3.88 5.28
CA ASN A 409 -12.37 3.56 3.84
C ASN A 409 -12.98 4.70 3.01
N GLN A 410 -12.45 5.91 3.14
CA GLN A 410 -12.93 7.06 2.38
C GLN A 410 -12.52 6.94 0.89
N LYS A 411 -13.52 6.75 0.01
CA LYS A 411 -13.29 6.60 -1.43
C LYS A 411 -12.78 7.88 -2.07
N ALA A 412 -11.82 7.75 -2.99
CA ALA A 412 -11.34 8.87 -3.81
C ALA A 412 -12.45 9.53 -4.66
N GLU A 413 -13.49 8.76 -5.03
CA GLU A 413 -14.71 9.26 -5.70
C GLU A 413 -15.40 10.36 -4.87
N ASN A 414 -15.69 10.08 -3.59
CA ASN A 414 -16.34 11.03 -2.69
C ASN A 414 -15.49 12.30 -2.45
N VAL A 415 -14.16 12.17 -2.53
CA VAL A 415 -13.22 13.28 -2.36
C VAL A 415 -13.16 14.15 -3.61
N LEU A 416 -13.21 13.52 -4.79
CA LEU A 416 -13.35 14.21 -6.07
C LEU A 416 -14.69 14.96 -6.16
N GLU A 417 -15.81 14.31 -5.86
CA GLU A 417 -17.14 14.94 -5.79
C GLU A 417 -17.14 16.16 -4.86
N PHE A 418 -16.43 16.09 -3.73
CA PHE A 418 -16.33 17.21 -2.79
C PHE A 418 -15.41 18.33 -3.28
N ALA A 419 -14.35 18.02 -4.03
CA ALA A 419 -13.54 19.04 -4.70
C ALA A 419 -14.31 19.72 -5.86
N GLU A 420 -15.12 18.97 -6.61
CA GLU A 420 -16.04 19.49 -7.62
C GLU A 420 -17.12 20.40 -6.97
N GLU A 421 -17.65 20.04 -5.79
CA GLU A 421 -18.53 20.92 -5.00
C GLU A 421 -17.83 22.21 -4.56
N ILE A 422 -16.56 22.13 -4.14
CA ILE A 422 -15.75 23.29 -3.74
C ILE A 422 -15.49 24.23 -4.93
N GLU A 423 -15.11 23.70 -6.10
CA GLU A 423 -14.91 24.50 -7.32
C GLU A 423 -16.21 25.13 -7.80
N LEU A 424 -17.32 24.38 -7.80
CA LEU A 424 -18.64 24.93 -8.12
C LEU A 424 -18.98 26.07 -7.17
N THR A 425 -18.80 25.89 -5.87
CA THR A 425 -19.06 26.93 -4.86
C THR A 425 -18.14 28.14 -5.04
N ALA A 426 -16.88 27.94 -5.41
CA ALA A 426 -15.93 29.02 -5.71
C ALA A 426 -16.30 29.82 -6.97
N SER A 427 -17.03 29.22 -7.91
CA SER A 427 -17.51 29.89 -9.13
C SER A 427 -18.73 30.80 -8.91
N LEU A 428 -19.39 30.69 -7.74
CA LEU A 428 -20.62 31.41 -7.41
C LEU A 428 -20.35 32.68 -6.58
N ASP A 429 -20.00 33.78 -7.25
CA ASP A 429 -19.85 35.10 -6.64
C ASP A 429 -21.13 35.95 -6.80
N HIS A 430 -21.90 36.11 -5.72
CA HIS A 430 -23.11 36.94 -5.71
C HIS A 430 -23.52 37.31 -4.26
N PRO A 431 -23.96 38.55 -3.96
CA PRO A 431 -24.25 39.02 -2.59
C PRO A 431 -25.40 38.29 -1.86
N ASN A 432 -26.16 37.45 -2.55
CA ASN A 432 -27.24 36.61 -1.98
C ASN A 432 -26.90 35.10 -1.99
N ILE A 433 -25.65 34.73 -2.27
CA ILE A 433 -25.12 33.36 -2.16
C ILE A 433 -24.08 33.38 -1.04
N VAL A 434 -24.00 32.30 -0.24
CA VAL A 434 -23.04 32.20 0.86
C VAL A 434 -21.61 32.17 0.28
N GLY A 435 -20.77 33.13 0.66
CA GLY A 435 -19.44 33.27 0.09
C GLY A 435 -18.47 32.16 0.50
N LEU A 436 -17.60 31.76 -0.42
CA LEU A 436 -16.42 30.95 -0.13
C LEU A 436 -15.31 31.83 0.45
N VAL A 437 -15.10 31.72 1.76
CA VAL A 437 -13.99 32.34 2.50
C VAL A 437 -12.67 31.71 2.05
N GLY A 438 -12.65 30.38 1.90
CA GLY A 438 -11.52 29.68 1.31
C GLY A 438 -11.62 28.16 1.41
N VAL A 439 -10.53 27.50 1.06
CA VAL A 439 -10.39 26.03 1.07
C VAL A 439 -9.10 25.66 1.79
N ALA A 440 -9.20 24.72 2.75
CA ALA A 440 -8.06 24.30 3.58
C ALA A 440 -7.91 22.79 3.54
N TRP A 441 -6.68 22.29 3.41
CA TRP A 441 -6.39 20.87 3.47
C TRP A 441 -4.93 20.62 3.87
N ASN A 442 -4.72 19.62 4.71
CA ASN A 442 -3.42 18.99 4.94
C ASN A 442 -3.32 17.61 4.25
N THR A 443 -4.44 16.92 4.04
CA THR A 443 -4.58 15.76 3.16
C THR A 443 -5.88 15.85 2.37
N LEU A 444 -6.00 15.17 1.24
CA LEU A 444 -7.25 15.17 0.45
C LEU A 444 -8.44 14.58 1.23
N ASN A 445 -8.20 13.62 2.11
CA ASN A 445 -9.24 13.06 3.00
C ASN A 445 -9.68 14.04 4.10
N ASN A 446 -8.89 15.08 4.35
CA ASN A 446 -9.14 16.12 5.35
C ASN A 446 -9.26 17.51 4.69
N LEU A 447 -9.94 17.52 3.54
CA LEU A 447 -10.33 18.72 2.80
C LEU A 447 -11.47 19.45 3.53
N LEU A 448 -11.34 20.76 3.66
CA LEU A 448 -12.29 21.68 4.29
C LEU A 448 -12.75 22.73 3.28
N MET A 449 -14.07 22.87 3.13
CA MET A 449 -14.69 24.04 2.51
C MET A 449 -15.05 25.05 3.59
N VAL A 450 -14.45 26.23 3.56
CA VAL A 450 -14.63 27.30 4.56
C VAL A 450 -15.54 28.38 3.98
N LEU A 451 -16.73 28.48 4.55
CA LEU A 451 -17.83 29.34 4.10
C LEU A 451 -18.11 30.43 5.13
N GLU A 452 -18.72 31.52 4.67
CA GLU A 452 -19.39 32.47 5.55
C GLU A 452 -20.51 31.78 6.35
N ILE A 453 -20.84 32.29 7.54
CA ILE A 453 -21.98 31.77 8.29
C ILE A 453 -23.28 32.29 7.65
N PRO A 454 -24.20 31.39 7.22
CA PRO A 454 -25.51 31.80 6.74
C PRO A 454 -26.29 32.49 7.87
N TYR A 455 -26.98 33.58 7.55
CA TYR A 455 -27.77 34.37 8.51
C TYR A 455 -26.97 35.00 9.67
N HIS A 456 -25.65 35.21 9.51
CA HIS A 456 -24.78 35.80 10.57
C HIS A 456 -25.11 37.26 10.93
N ASP A 457 -25.74 37.96 10.00
CA ASP A 457 -26.19 39.35 10.03
C ASP A 457 -27.60 39.50 10.63
N THR A 458 -28.35 38.40 10.74
CA THR A 458 -29.80 38.52 10.81
C THR A 458 -30.31 38.71 12.23
N LEU A 459 -31.16 39.73 12.37
CA LEU A 459 -31.72 40.16 13.65
C LEU A 459 -33.09 39.54 13.91
N THR A 460 -33.40 39.41 15.20
CA THR A 460 -34.76 39.18 15.72
C THR A 460 -35.58 40.47 15.66
N GLU A 461 -36.89 40.39 15.82
CA GLU A 461 -37.78 41.57 15.89
C GLU A 461 -37.38 42.57 17.02
N GLY A 462 -36.68 42.09 18.05
CA GLY A 462 -36.10 42.90 19.13
C GLY A 462 -34.69 43.45 18.85
N GLY A 463 -34.16 43.33 17.63
CA GLY A 463 -32.85 43.86 17.23
C GLY A 463 -31.63 43.07 17.72
N GLY A 464 -31.81 41.98 18.48
CA GLY A 464 -30.73 41.07 18.88
C GLY A 464 -30.44 40.01 17.82
N LYS A 465 -29.19 39.49 17.75
CA LYS A 465 -28.82 38.40 16.83
C LYS A 465 -29.71 37.17 17.02
N ALA A 466 -30.21 36.60 15.91
CA ALA A 466 -31.02 35.38 15.95
C ALA A 466 -30.18 34.16 16.40
N LYS A 467 -30.77 33.29 17.23
CA LYS A 467 -30.12 32.03 17.65
C LYS A 467 -30.33 30.93 16.59
N PRO A 468 -29.38 30.00 16.39
CA PRO A 468 -29.50 28.94 15.38
C PRO A 468 -30.80 28.12 15.47
N VAL A 469 -31.25 27.78 16.68
CA VAL A 469 -32.52 27.05 16.91
C VAL A 469 -33.73 27.86 16.44
N GLN A 470 -33.72 29.19 16.63
CA GLN A 470 -34.80 30.07 16.21
C GLN A 470 -34.82 30.23 14.69
N ILE A 471 -33.65 30.41 14.06
CA ILE A 471 -33.52 30.42 12.60
C ILE A 471 -34.06 29.12 11.99
N LEU A 472 -33.73 27.97 12.59
CA LEU A 472 -34.25 26.67 12.16
C LEU A 472 -35.79 26.58 12.31
N GLN A 473 -36.33 27.06 13.44
CA GLN A 473 -37.77 27.10 13.67
C GLN A 473 -38.48 27.99 12.66
N ASP A 474 -37.96 29.20 12.39
CA ASP A 474 -38.54 30.11 11.40
C ASP A 474 -38.55 29.50 9.99
N VAL A 475 -37.49 28.76 9.60
CA VAL A 475 -37.42 28.06 8.31
C VAL A 475 -38.40 26.90 8.26
N VAL A 476 -38.48 26.09 9.33
CA VAL A 476 -39.40 24.93 9.41
C VAL A 476 -40.87 25.35 9.48
N SER A 477 -41.20 26.50 10.06
CA SER A 477 -42.55 27.09 10.02
C SER A 477 -42.85 27.83 8.70
N GLY A 478 -41.84 28.04 7.85
CA GLY A 478 -41.96 28.85 6.63
C GLY A 478 -42.00 30.36 6.86
N THR A 479 -41.83 30.82 8.11
CA THR A 479 -41.77 32.24 8.50
C THR A 479 -40.49 32.92 8.00
N ARG A 480 -39.41 32.16 7.77
CA ARG A 480 -38.16 32.63 7.17
C ARG A 480 -37.91 31.91 5.84
N ARG A 481 -37.94 32.67 4.76
CA ARG A 481 -37.70 32.25 3.38
C ARG A 481 -36.81 33.29 2.69
N PRO A 482 -36.01 32.92 1.68
CA PRO A 482 -35.35 33.89 0.80
C PRO A 482 -36.37 34.86 0.21
N THR A 483 -36.09 36.16 0.32
CA THR A 483 -36.91 37.22 -0.29
C THR A 483 -36.43 37.47 -1.71
N PHE A 484 -37.37 37.63 -2.64
CA PHE A 484 -37.06 38.08 -4.00
C PHE A 484 -37.20 39.60 -4.08
N THR A 485 -36.37 40.25 -4.90
CA THR A 485 -36.50 41.67 -5.22
C THR A 485 -37.75 41.91 -6.07
N GLU A 486 -38.31 43.13 -6.05
CA GLU A 486 -39.46 43.48 -6.90
C GLU A 486 -39.13 43.36 -8.39
N ASP A 487 -37.87 43.62 -8.78
CA ASP A 487 -37.35 43.45 -10.14
C ASP A 487 -37.06 41.98 -10.54
N CYS A 488 -37.35 41.00 -9.68
CA CYS A 488 -37.06 39.59 -9.98
C CYS A 488 -37.89 39.10 -11.18
N PRO A 489 -37.28 38.59 -12.27
CA PRO A 489 -38.02 38.14 -13.43
C PRO A 489 -39.04 37.06 -13.07
N ALA A 490 -40.30 37.23 -13.51
CA ALA A 490 -41.41 36.37 -13.10
C ALA A 490 -41.14 34.86 -13.25
N ARG A 491 -40.37 34.45 -14.28
CA ARG A 491 -39.92 33.05 -14.45
C ARG A 491 -39.04 32.57 -13.29
N ILE A 492 -38.05 33.37 -12.90
CA ILE A 492 -37.14 33.09 -11.77
C ILE A 492 -37.89 33.13 -10.44
N LEU A 493 -38.82 34.07 -10.26
CA LEU A 493 -39.69 34.15 -9.09
C LEU A 493 -40.54 32.88 -8.92
N ARG A 494 -41.15 32.37 -10.00
CA ARG A 494 -41.90 31.09 -9.98
C ARG A 494 -41.00 29.91 -9.63
N ILE A 495 -39.88 29.75 -10.34
CA ILE A 495 -38.90 28.68 -10.12
C ILE A 495 -38.42 28.67 -8.66
N GLY A 496 -37.98 29.83 -8.17
CA GLY A 496 -37.48 29.99 -6.80
C GLY A 496 -38.57 29.71 -5.75
N SER A 497 -39.80 30.17 -5.98
CA SER A 497 -40.93 29.87 -5.09
C SER A 497 -41.29 28.38 -5.05
N ALA A 498 -41.22 27.69 -6.20
CA ALA A 498 -41.47 26.24 -6.31
C ALA A 498 -40.36 25.42 -5.64
N CYS A 499 -39.09 25.78 -5.81
CA CYS A 499 -37.97 25.19 -5.06
C CYS A 499 -38.13 25.33 -3.53
N LEU A 500 -38.72 26.45 -3.09
CA LEU A 500 -38.99 26.75 -1.68
C LEU A 500 -40.32 26.17 -1.18
N ALA A 501 -40.99 25.26 -1.90
CA ALA A 501 -42.23 24.65 -1.44
C ALA A 501 -42.05 23.97 -0.07
N GLN A 502 -43.00 24.20 0.84
CA GLN A 502 -42.93 23.68 2.22
C GLN A 502 -42.97 22.15 2.24
N ASP A 503 -43.91 21.59 1.48
CA ASP A 503 -43.97 20.17 1.17
C ASP A 503 -42.82 19.80 0.18
N PRO A 504 -41.94 18.86 0.53
CA PRO A 504 -40.91 18.37 -0.38
C PRO A 504 -41.45 17.73 -1.66
N SER A 505 -42.66 17.14 -1.64
CA SER A 505 -43.24 16.48 -2.82
C SER A 505 -43.78 17.46 -3.87
N SER A 506 -44.01 18.71 -3.46
CA SER A 506 -44.42 19.83 -4.32
C SER A 506 -43.23 20.56 -4.99
N ARG A 507 -41.98 20.13 -4.75
CA ARG A 507 -40.79 20.76 -5.35
C ARG A 507 -40.52 20.18 -6.74
N PRO A 508 -40.10 21.00 -7.73
CA PRO A 508 -39.82 20.51 -9.08
C PRO A 508 -38.60 19.58 -9.11
N THR A 509 -38.59 18.64 -10.05
CA THR A 509 -37.41 17.79 -10.31
C THR A 509 -36.29 18.60 -10.97
N ALA A 510 -35.05 18.12 -10.88
CA ALA A 510 -33.92 18.75 -11.56
C ALA A 510 -34.12 18.84 -13.09
N GLU A 511 -34.75 17.82 -13.69
CA GLU A 511 -35.12 17.84 -15.11
C GLU A 511 -36.14 18.95 -15.44
N ARG A 512 -37.18 19.10 -14.61
CA ARG A 512 -38.17 20.17 -14.79
C ARG A 512 -37.55 21.54 -14.59
N LEU A 513 -36.69 21.71 -13.59
CA LEU A 513 -35.96 22.96 -13.36
C LEU A 513 -35.09 23.36 -14.56
N ILE A 514 -34.43 22.41 -15.22
CA ILE A 514 -33.65 22.69 -16.43
C ILE A 514 -34.56 23.17 -17.57
N GLN A 515 -35.76 22.57 -17.74
CA GLN A 515 -36.74 23.02 -18.72
C GLN A 515 -37.23 24.45 -18.42
N GLU A 516 -37.65 24.72 -17.18
CA GLU A 516 -38.13 26.03 -16.72
C GLU A 516 -37.04 27.12 -16.86
N LEU A 517 -35.79 26.84 -16.47
CA LEU A 517 -34.67 27.77 -16.60
C LEU A 517 -34.31 28.07 -18.05
N GLN A 518 -34.36 27.06 -18.93
CA GLN A 518 -34.16 27.20 -20.37
C GLN A 518 -35.35 27.85 -21.10
N GLY A 519 -36.47 28.12 -20.41
CA GLY A 519 -37.69 28.67 -21.01
C GLY A 519 -38.38 27.69 -21.96
N ARG A 520 -38.24 26.39 -21.70
CA ARG A 520 -38.79 25.29 -22.52
C ARG A 520 -40.07 24.69 -21.91
N ASP A 521 -40.76 25.44 -21.07
CA ASP A 521 -42.04 25.01 -20.53
C ASP A 521 -43.04 24.79 -21.67
N ALA A 522 -43.41 23.53 -21.87
CA ALA A 522 -44.77 23.23 -22.25
C ALA A 522 -45.66 23.71 -21.10
N ASP A 523 -46.09 24.98 -21.20
CA ASP A 523 -47.47 25.44 -20.98
C ASP A 523 -47.55 26.97 -21.12
N GLU A 524 -47.72 27.45 -22.36
CA GLU A 524 -48.48 28.68 -22.67
C GLU A 524 -50.01 28.38 -22.69
N GLN A 525 -50.47 27.40 -21.90
CA GLN A 525 -51.87 26.93 -21.89
C GLN A 525 -52.46 26.78 -20.48
N GLU A 526 -52.30 27.78 -19.61
CA GLU A 526 -53.40 28.23 -18.75
C GLU A 526 -53.20 29.68 -18.29
N TYR A 527 -54.31 30.40 -18.07
CA TYR A 527 -54.38 31.83 -17.70
C TYR A 527 -54.00 32.86 -18.78
N SER A 528 -54.71 32.79 -19.91
CA SER A 528 -55.35 34.03 -20.40
C SER A 528 -56.64 34.25 -19.60
N LEU A 529 -56.95 35.53 -19.35
CA LEU A 529 -58.35 35.97 -19.17
C LEU A 529 -59.08 35.97 -20.53
#